data_AF-A0A925DGG9-F1
#
_entry.id   AF-A0A925DGG9-F1
#
_cell.length_a   1.000
_cell.length_b   1.000
_cell.length_c   1.000
_cell.angle_alpha   90.00
_cell.angle_beta   90.00
_cell.angle_gamma   90.00
#
_symmetry.space_group_name_H-M   'P 1'
#
loop_
_entity.id
_entity.type
_entity.pdbx_description
1 polymer ?
#
loop_
_entity_poly.entity_id
_entity_poly.type
_entity_poly.pdbx_seq_one_letter_code
_entity_poly.pdbx_strand_id
1 'polypeptide(L)'
;MSFDIALSGIQAINEQLESTSNNIANAGTYGFKSTRANFASIYAGDQPTGVKIGSHTQSIGLNGGVLNTGRGLDAAINGRGFFVGKDAQGTLNYSRVGIFTASKDGYLLDSANRRVQGYAPVVGTAALGALGDVTVPNGQIPAVATTNMNYVGNLSSDWTVPAAAFDPTDATSYNMSKVSVAYDSLGTKHTVTQYFIKTAPSSVSVNYSYDGDPVPAGTVALGFDADGRLAGYAVEHASRCGYSADLSMAINDRAMFHSDNAYALQTAHILSHRFKTHTVSNTAFRGFGGPQGMVGIERAMDAIALDL
;
A
#
# COMPACT_ATOMS: atom_id res chain seq x y z
N MET A 1 -56.31 46.04 14.76
CA MET A 1 -55.84 45.44 16.03
C MET A 1 -56.30 43.98 16.15
N SER A 2 -57.59 43.65 16.43
CA SER A 2 -57.97 42.22 16.57
C SER A 2 -58.00 41.43 15.25
N PHE A 3 -58.39 42.07 14.15
CA PHE A 3 -58.34 41.45 12.81
C PHE A 3 -56.92 41.12 12.36
N ASP A 4 -55.94 41.98 12.65
CA ASP A 4 -54.53 41.76 12.30
C ASP A 4 -53.93 40.60 13.08
N ILE A 5 -54.31 40.45 14.36
CA ILE A 5 -53.94 39.29 15.19
C ILE A 5 -54.49 38.00 14.57
N ALA A 6 -55.78 37.98 14.20
CA ALA A 6 -56.40 36.81 13.58
C ALA A 6 -55.79 36.48 12.19
N LEU A 7 -55.51 37.51 11.38
CA LEU A 7 -54.87 37.37 10.07
C LEU A 7 -53.45 36.77 10.20
N SER A 8 -52.67 37.24 11.17
CA SER A 8 -51.32 36.70 11.44
C SER A 8 -51.37 35.22 11.84
N GLY A 9 -52.39 34.81 12.59
CA GLY A 9 -52.64 33.41 12.94
C GLY A 9 -52.92 32.53 11.72
N ILE A 10 -53.81 32.98 10.82
CA ILE A 10 -54.15 32.25 9.59
C ILE A 10 -52.92 32.12 8.67
N GLN A 11 -52.14 33.20 8.51
CA GLN A 11 -50.92 33.17 7.71
C GLN A 11 -49.88 32.19 8.28
N ALA A 12 -49.65 32.22 9.60
CA ALA A 12 -48.71 31.30 10.23
C ALA A 12 -49.16 29.82 10.13
N ILE A 13 -50.47 29.56 10.19
CA ILE A 13 -51.02 28.22 9.97
C ILE A 13 -50.82 27.77 8.51
N ASN A 14 -51.05 28.65 7.53
CA ASN A 14 -50.82 28.32 6.12
C ASN A 14 -49.35 27.94 5.86
N GLU A 15 -48.39 28.69 6.40
CA GLU A 15 -46.95 28.34 6.30
C GLU A 15 -46.60 26.99 6.97
N GLN A 16 -47.23 26.70 8.13
CA GLN A 16 -47.07 25.39 8.78
C GLN A 16 -47.64 24.25 7.92
N LEU A 17 -48.81 24.48 7.29
CA LEU A 17 -49.43 23.52 6.39
C LEU A 17 -48.57 23.29 5.14
N GLU A 18 -47.91 24.32 4.62
CA GLU A 18 -46.93 24.19 3.53
C GLU A 18 -45.75 23.30 3.95
N SER A 19 -45.16 23.53 5.12
CA SER A 19 -44.08 22.68 5.65
C SER A 19 -44.52 21.22 5.82
N THR A 20 -45.73 21.01 6.34
CA THR A 20 -46.31 19.66 6.54
C THR A 20 -46.57 18.98 5.20
N SER A 21 -47.14 19.71 4.25
CA SER A 21 -47.43 19.21 2.89
C SER A 21 -46.15 18.85 2.15
N ASN A 22 -45.10 19.68 2.27
CA ASN A 22 -43.80 19.41 1.69
C ASN A 22 -43.17 18.13 2.28
N ASN A 23 -43.25 17.94 3.60
CA ASN A 23 -42.76 16.72 4.24
C ASN A 23 -43.50 15.47 3.75
N ILE A 24 -44.83 15.54 3.62
CA ILE A 24 -45.64 14.42 3.13
C ILE A 24 -45.29 14.11 1.67
N ALA A 25 -45.19 15.13 0.83
CA ALA A 25 -44.86 14.98 -0.58
C ALA A 25 -43.48 14.33 -0.81
N ASN A 26 -42.52 14.57 0.10
CA ASN A 26 -41.16 14.06 0.00
C ASN A 26 -40.85 12.85 0.90
N ALA A 27 -41.86 12.23 1.50
CA ALA A 27 -41.65 11.10 2.42
C ALA A 27 -40.96 9.89 1.75
N GLY A 28 -41.10 9.73 0.44
CA GLY A 28 -40.43 8.67 -0.34
C GLY A 28 -39.06 9.05 -0.90
N THR A 29 -38.62 10.30 -0.73
CA THR A 29 -37.36 10.78 -1.30
C THR A 29 -36.18 10.41 -0.39
N TYR A 30 -35.22 9.65 -0.93
CA TYR A 30 -34.00 9.29 -0.19
C TYR A 30 -33.25 10.53 0.27
N GLY A 31 -32.75 10.49 1.51
CA GLY A 31 -31.97 11.57 2.09
C GLY A 31 -32.76 12.84 2.45
N PHE A 32 -34.08 12.87 2.25
CA PHE A 32 -34.93 14.00 2.65
C PHE A 32 -34.87 14.24 4.17
N LYS A 33 -34.81 15.51 4.55
CA LYS A 33 -34.80 15.96 5.96
C LYS A 33 -36.03 16.81 6.21
N SER A 34 -36.96 16.25 6.99
CA SER A 34 -38.21 16.91 7.34
C SER A 34 -37.97 18.28 7.97
N THR A 35 -38.83 19.23 7.64
CA THR A 35 -38.80 20.58 8.19
C THR A 35 -39.95 20.77 9.18
N ARG A 36 -39.77 21.63 10.18
CA ARG A 36 -40.81 22.05 11.12
C ARG A 36 -40.83 23.56 11.22
N ALA A 37 -42.00 24.17 11.06
CA ALA A 37 -42.22 25.57 11.32
C ALA A 37 -42.33 25.82 12.83
N ASN A 38 -41.56 26.78 13.35
CA ASN A 38 -41.57 27.17 14.76
C ASN A 38 -42.28 28.52 14.91
N PHE A 39 -43.31 28.55 15.74
CA PHE A 39 -44.08 29.76 16.00
C PHE A 39 -43.33 30.70 16.94
N ALA A 40 -43.52 32.00 16.71
CA ALA A 40 -43.07 33.07 17.58
C ALA A 40 -44.19 34.10 17.73
N SER A 41 -44.43 34.54 18.97
CA SER A 41 -45.34 35.65 19.26
C SER A 41 -44.73 36.98 18.84
N ILE A 42 -45.57 37.89 18.35
CA ILE A 42 -45.20 39.28 18.08
C ILE A 42 -45.76 40.13 19.23
N TYR A 43 -44.96 41.05 19.75
CA TYR A 43 -45.33 41.98 20.81
C TYR A 43 -45.12 43.43 20.37
N ALA A 44 -45.98 44.34 20.82
CA ALA A 44 -45.77 45.78 20.78
C ALA A 44 -45.88 46.32 22.22
N GLY A 45 -44.73 46.65 22.83
CA GLY A 45 -44.66 46.85 24.28
C GLY A 45 -44.98 45.54 25.02
N ASP A 46 -45.83 45.62 26.05
CA ASP A 46 -46.26 44.45 26.83
C ASP A 46 -47.48 43.72 26.23
N GLN A 47 -48.02 44.19 25.10
CA GLN A 47 -49.22 43.63 24.48
C GLN A 47 -48.86 42.67 23.35
N PRO A 48 -49.39 41.42 23.34
CA PRO A 48 -49.23 40.50 22.22
C PRO A 48 -50.05 40.99 21.02
N THR A 49 -49.38 41.17 19.89
CA THR A 49 -49.96 41.75 18.65
C THR A 49 -50.09 40.75 17.51
N GLY A 50 -49.72 39.48 17.73
CA GLY A 50 -49.95 38.41 16.75
C GLY A 50 -49.00 37.24 16.90
N VAL A 51 -48.98 36.37 15.89
CA VAL A 51 -48.07 35.24 15.78
C VAL A 51 -47.47 35.19 14.37
N LYS A 52 -46.25 34.70 14.26
CA LYS A 52 -45.58 34.41 12.98
C LYS A 52 -44.78 33.13 13.07
N ILE A 53 -44.30 32.63 11.92
CA ILE A 53 -43.21 31.66 11.91
C ILE A 53 -41.89 32.38 12.16
N GLY A 54 -41.23 32.02 13.26
CA GLY A 54 -39.94 32.60 13.64
C GLY A 54 -38.75 31.89 12.98
N SER A 55 -38.88 30.59 12.69
CA SER A 55 -37.85 29.81 12.01
C SER A 55 -38.39 28.49 11.46
N HIS A 56 -37.62 27.86 10.59
CA HIS A 56 -37.80 26.47 10.17
C HIS A 56 -36.63 25.62 10.70
N THR A 57 -36.92 24.53 11.39
CA THR A 57 -35.90 23.56 11.83
C THR A 57 -35.94 22.32 10.95
N GLN A 58 -34.78 21.90 10.43
CA GLN A 58 -34.65 20.66 9.66
C GLN A 58 -34.07 19.53 10.50
N SER A 59 -34.51 18.29 10.26
CA SER A 59 -34.04 17.09 10.97
C SER A 59 -32.68 16.56 10.51
N ILE A 60 -31.75 17.43 10.10
CA ILE A 60 -30.45 17.07 9.51
C ILE A 60 -29.62 16.12 10.40
N GLY A 61 -29.72 16.29 11.72
CA GLY A 61 -29.00 15.48 12.70
C GLY A 61 -29.62 14.11 12.99
N LEU A 62 -30.85 13.84 12.54
CA LEU A 62 -31.54 12.58 12.78
C LEU A 62 -31.33 11.63 11.60
N ASN A 63 -31.00 10.38 11.90
CA ASN A 63 -30.89 9.33 10.88
C ASN A 63 -32.28 8.73 10.60
N GLY A 64 -32.49 8.32 9.34
CA GLY A 64 -33.66 7.54 8.94
C GLY A 64 -33.35 6.04 8.90
N GLY A 65 -34.31 5.24 8.45
CA GLY A 65 -34.06 3.83 8.13
C GLY A 65 -33.08 3.69 6.97
N VAL A 66 -32.26 2.63 7.01
CA VAL A 66 -31.36 2.27 5.90
C VAL A 66 -32.00 1.14 5.11
N LEU A 67 -32.04 1.28 3.79
CA LEU A 67 -32.54 0.27 2.87
C LEU A 67 -31.37 -0.29 2.06
N ASN A 68 -31.25 -1.62 2.01
CA ASN A 68 -30.24 -2.27 1.19
C ASN A 68 -30.71 -2.28 -0.27
N THR A 69 -29.95 -1.64 -1.15
CA THR A 69 -30.27 -1.54 -2.59
C THR A 69 -29.61 -2.64 -3.43
N GLY A 70 -28.60 -3.33 -2.89
CA GLY A 70 -27.80 -4.32 -3.61
C GLY A 70 -26.77 -3.73 -4.61
N ARG A 71 -26.69 -2.40 -4.73
CA ARG A 71 -25.72 -1.72 -5.61
C ARG A 71 -24.46 -1.35 -4.84
N GLY A 72 -23.29 -1.69 -5.40
CA GLY A 72 -22.00 -1.46 -4.73
C GLY A 72 -21.55 0.01 -4.62
N LEU A 73 -22.15 0.91 -5.42
CA LEU A 73 -21.85 2.35 -5.39
C LEU A 73 -22.89 3.17 -4.61
N ASP A 74 -23.85 2.52 -3.95
CA ASP A 74 -24.79 3.21 -3.07
C ASP A 74 -24.22 3.22 -1.64
N ALA A 75 -24.21 4.38 -1.01
CA ALA A 75 -23.69 4.59 0.33
C ALA A 75 -24.68 5.39 1.20
N ALA A 76 -24.69 5.10 2.50
CA ALA A 76 -25.45 5.85 3.48
C ALA A 76 -24.53 6.30 4.62
N ILE A 77 -24.68 7.54 5.06
CA ILE A 77 -23.96 8.07 6.22
C ILE A 77 -24.75 7.72 7.47
N ASN A 78 -24.19 6.86 8.32
CA ASN A 78 -24.71 6.63 9.66
C ASN A 78 -24.04 7.59 10.64
N GLY A 79 -24.77 8.63 11.05
CA GLY A 79 -24.27 9.67 11.94
C GLY A 79 -24.22 11.03 11.24
N ARG A 80 -23.39 11.94 11.75
CA ARG A 80 -23.26 13.31 11.21
C ARG A 80 -22.32 13.31 10.00
N GLY A 81 -22.68 14.02 8.94
CA GLY A 81 -21.83 14.20 7.76
C GLY A 81 -22.62 14.43 6.49
N PHE A 82 -21.91 14.83 5.43
CA PHE A 82 -22.44 14.98 4.09
C PHE A 82 -21.43 14.45 3.09
N PHE A 83 -21.92 13.90 1.98
CA PHE A 83 -21.14 13.73 0.78
C PHE A 83 -20.94 15.10 0.13
N VAL A 84 -19.76 15.30 -0.44
CA VAL A 84 -19.40 16.54 -1.13
C VAL A 84 -19.39 16.25 -2.63
N GLY A 85 -20.20 16.98 -3.39
CA GLY A 85 -20.19 16.98 -4.84
C GLY A 85 -19.70 18.32 -5.37
N LYS A 86 -18.98 18.34 -6.48
CA LYS A 86 -18.55 19.56 -7.17
C LYS A 86 -19.23 19.66 -8.52
N ASP A 87 -19.88 20.78 -8.77
CA ASP A 87 -20.53 21.05 -10.06
C ASP A 87 -19.52 21.42 -11.17
N ALA A 88 -20.03 21.66 -12.39
CA ALA A 88 -19.20 22.02 -13.53
C ALA A 88 -18.54 23.41 -13.40
N GLN A 89 -19.08 24.27 -12.53
CA GLN A 89 -18.57 25.60 -12.24
C GLN A 89 -17.54 25.59 -11.10
N GLY A 90 -17.31 24.42 -10.47
CA GLY A 90 -16.37 24.26 -9.36
C GLY A 90 -16.96 24.50 -7.98
N THR A 91 -18.28 24.73 -7.87
CA THR A 91 -18.95 24.97 -6.59
C THR A 91 -19.15 23.66 -5.84
N LEU A 92 -18.85 23.67 -4.55
CA LEU A 92 -19.12 22.53 -3.67
C LEU A 92 -20.59 22.51 -3.23
N ASN A 93 -21.19 21.33 -3.28
CA ASN A 93 -22.51 21.04 -2.78
C ASN A 93 -22.47 19.87 -1.80
N TYR A 94 -23.35 19.91 -0.81
CA TYR A 94 -23.40 18.93 0.27
C TYR A 94 -24.72 18.18 0.19
N SER A 95 -24.64 16.85 0.17
CA SER A 95 -25.82 15.98 0.09
C SER A 95 -25.69 14.81 1.06
N ARG A 96 -26.83 14.30 1.53
CA ARG A 96 -26.86 13.01 2.24
C ARG A 96 -27.27 11.85 1.35
N VAL A 97 -27.68 12.14 0.11
CA VAL A 97 -27.98 11.12 -0.88
C VAL A 97 -26.67 10.57 -1.40
N GLY A 98 -26.38 9.31 -1.06
CA GLY A 98 -25.19 8.60 -1.54
C GLY A 98 -25.53 7.63 -2.66
N ILE A 99 -26.34 8.05 -3.63
CA ILE A 99 -26.60 7.27 -4.84
C ILE A 99 -25.59 7.75 -5.89
N PHE A 100 -24.63 6.88 -6.22
CA PHE A 100 -23.55 7.24 -7.13
C PHE A 100 -23.53 6.37 -8.39
N THR A 101 -22.90 6.92 -9.43
CA THR A 101 -22.62 6.23 -10.70
C THR A 101 -21.19 6.54 -11.13
N ALA A 102 -20.55 5.61 -11.83
CA ALA A 102 -19.26 5.87 -12.46
C ALA A 102 -19.47 6.41 -13.88
N SER A 103 -18.81 7.52 -14.21
CA SER A 103 -18.80 8.05 -15.58
C SER A 103 -17.90 7.23 -16.49
N LYS A 104 -18.07 7.39 -17.81
CA LYS A 104 -17.17 6.77 -18.81
C LYS A 104 -15.71 7.23 -18.65
N ASP A 105 -15.52 8.45 -18.17
CA ASP A 105 -14.21 9.04 -17.91
C ASP A 105 -13.63 8.62 -16.55
N GLY A 106 -14.30 7.71 -15.84
CA GLY A 106 -13.82 7.15 -14.57
C GLY A 106 -14.03 8.08 -13.36
N TYR A 107 -14.95 9.04 -13.41
CA TYR A 107 -15.30 9.86 -12.24
C TYR A 107 -16.51 9.29 -11.50
N LEU A 108 -16.51 9.38 -10.17
CA LEU A 108 -17.71 9.09 -9.37
C LEU A 108 -18.64 10.30 -9.41
N LEU A 109 -19.86 10.10 -9.89
CA LEU A 109 -20.89 11.11 -10.03
C LEU A 109 -22.04 10.85 -9.06
N ASP A 110 -22.67 11.92 -8.58
CA ASP A 110 -23.94 11.84 -7.88
C ASP A 110 -25.15 11.88 -8.83
N SER A 111 -26.36 11.76 -8.29
CA SER A 111 -27.62 11.80 -9.06
C SER A 111 -27.86 13.11 -9.81
N ALA A 112 -27.11 14.17 -9.54
CA ALA A 112 -27.16 15.46 -10.23
C ALA A 112 -25.98 15.67 -11.19
N ASN A 113 -25.23 14.61 -11.53
CA ASN A 113 -24.02 14.62 -12.36
C ASN A 113 -22.87 15.47 -11.80
N ARG A 114 -22.83 15.70 -10.49
CA ARG A 114 -21.71 16.39 -9.83
C ARG A 114 -20.64 15.39 -9.47
N ARG A 115 -19.38 15.81 -9.54
CA ARG A 115 -18.24 14.95 -9.22
C ARG A 115 -18.08 14.84 -7.71
N VAL A 116 -18.14 13.62 -7.20
CA VAL A 116 -17.95 13.36 -5.77
C VAL A 116 -16.51 13.71 -5.39
N GLN A 117 -16.33 14.42 -4.28
CA GLN A 117 -15.03 14.79 -3.75
C GLN A 117 -14.60 13.81 -2.66
N GLY A 118 -13.31 13.52 -2.61
CA GLY A 118 -12.70 12.63 -1.64
C GLY A 118 -11.19 12.74 -1.70
N TYR A 119 -10.52 12.05 -0.78
CA TYR A 119 -9.06 12.03 -0.76
C TYR A 119 -8.53 11.01 -1.76
N ALA A 120 -7.55 11.41 -2.57
CA ALA A 120 -6.89 10.49 -3.49
C ALA A 120 -6.16 9.38 -2.69
N PRO A 121 -6.24 8.11 -3.13
CA PRO A 121 -5.45 7.06 -2.52
C PRO A 121 -3.97 7.24 -2.85
N VAL A 122 -3.09 7.05 -1.87
CA VAL A 122 -1.64 6.95 -2.10
C VAL A 122 -1.28 5.47 -2.21
N VAL A 123 -0.95 5.02 -3.42
CA VAL A 123 -0.66 3.61 -3.73
C VAL A 123 0.38 3.04 -2.77
N GLY A 124 0.07 1.88 -2.18
CA GLY A 124 0.96 1.18 -1.25
C GLY A 124 0.94 1.71 0.19
N THR A 125 0.08 2.69 0.51
CA THR A 125 -0.06 3.23 1.87
C THR A 125 -1.53 3.45 2.26
N ALA A 126 -1.78 3.59 3.56
CA ALA A 126 -3.08 4.04 4.07
C ALA A 126 -3.21 5.58 4.13
N ALA A 127 -2.20 6.31 3.64
CA ALA A 127 -2.19 7.77 3.71
C ALA A 127 -3.23 8.37 2.75
N LEU A 128 -3.93 9.40 3.23
CA LEU A 128 -4.87 10.17 2.43
C LEU A 128 -4.10 11.25 1.65
N GLY A 129 -4.24 11.26 0.33
CA GLY A 129 -3.68 12.28 -0.55
C GLY A 129 -4.46 13.59 -0.49
N ALA A 130 -4.29 14.45 -1.50
CA ALA A 130 -5.05 15.69 -1.61
C ALA A 130 -6.55 15.41 -1.80
N LEU A 131 -7.39 16.31 -1.29
CA LEU A 131 -8.82 16.32 -1.58
C LEU A 131 -9.04 16.70 -3.05
N GLY A 132 -9.80 15.91 -3.79
CA GLY A 132 -10.09 16.13 -5.20
C GLY A 132 -11.25 15.28 -5.71
N ASP A 133 -11.41 15.20 -7.03
CA ASP A 133 -12.43 14.37 -7.66
C ASP A 133 -12.13 12.89 -7.40
N VAL A 134 -13.11 12.14 -6.89
CA VAL A 134 -13.00 10.69 -6.72
C VAL A 134 -13.05 10.02 -8.09
N THR A 135 -12.00 9.25 -8.39
CA THR A 135 -11.91 8.47 -9.62
C THR A 135 -12.07 6.98 -9.34
N VAL A 136 -12.76 6.30 -10.24
CA VAL A 136 -12.88 4.84 -10.32
C VAL A 136 -12.07 4.41 -11.55
N PRO A 137 -10.83 3.95 -11.36
CA PRO A 137 -9.96 3.56 -12.47
C PRO A 137 -10.62 2.45 -13.29
N ASN A 138 -10.70 2.65 -14.61
CA ASN A 138 -11.17 1.65 -15.57
C ASN A 138 -10.02 1.09 -16.44
N GLY A 139 -8.80 1.57 -16.21
CA GLY A 139 -7.59 1.14 -16.91
C GLY A 139 -7.00 -0.15 -16.36
N GLN A 140 -6.10 -0.76 -17.14
CA GLN A 140 -5.30 -1.89 -16.66
C GLN A 140 -4.34 -1.42 -15.57
N ILE A 141 -4.22 -2.22 -14.51
CA ILE A 141 -3.18 -2.03 -13.50
C ILE A 141 -1.85 -2.46 -14.13
N PRO A 142 -0.82 -1.59 -14.16
CA PRO A 142 0.46 -1.95 -14.75
C PRO A 142 1.12 -3.10 -13.97
N ALA A 143 1.84 -3.95 -14.68
CA ALA A 143 2.65 -5.00 -14.05
C ALA A 143 3.77 -4.37 -13.21
N VAL A 144 4.11 -5.04 -12.11
CA VAL A 144 5.23 -4.67 -11.24
C VAL A 144 6.21 -5.82 -11.22
N ALA A 145 7.46 -5.55 -11.60
CA ALA A 145 8.52 -6.55 -11.63
C ALA A 145 8.80 -7.08 -10.21
N THR A 146 9.10 -8.38 -10.12
CA THR A 146 9.46 -9.01 -8.85
C THR A 146 10.83 -8.49 -8.39
N THR A 147 10.89 -7.93 -7.18
CA THR A 147 12.13 -7.35 -6.61
C THR A 147 12.83 -8.29 -5.63
N ASN A 148 12.07 -9.14 -4.93
CA ASN A 148 12.58 -10.13 -3.98
C ASN A 148 11.79 -11.44 -4.12
N MET A 149 12.42 -12.56 -3.77
CA MET A 149 11.79 -13.87 -3.64
C MET A 149 12.33 -14.56 -2.38
N ASN A 150 11.43 -15.04 -1.52
CA ASN A 150 11.79 -15.74 -0.29
C ASN A 150 11.53 -17.24 -0.48
N TYR A 151 12.48 -18.07 -0.05
CA TYR A 151 12.32 -19.52 0.03
C TYR A 151 12.52 -19.96 1.47
N VAL A 152 11.49 -20.58 2.05
CA VAL A 152 11.55 -21.24 3.36
C VAL A 152 11.31 -22.73 3.14
N GLY A 153 12.27 -23.55 3.56
CA GLY A 153 12.21 -24.99 3.40
C GLY A 153 13.17 -25.70 4.33
N ASN A 154 12.82 -26.94 4.68
CA ASN A 154 13.67 -27.81 5.47
C ASN A 154 14.65 -28.53 4.54
N LEU A 155 15.93 -28.55 4.90
CA LEU A 155 16.95 -29.34 4.23
C LEU A 155 17.22 -30.60 5.04
N SER A 156 17.35 -31.75 4.37
CA SER A 156 17.48 -33.02 5.07
C SER A 156 18.93 -33.33 5.44
N SER A 157 19.15 -33.77 6.67
CA SER A 157 20.50 -34.12 7.16
C SER A 157 21.04 -35.40 6.53
N ASP A 158 20.17 -36.29 6.05
CA ASP A 158 20.51 -37.59 5.44
C ASP A 158 21.00 -37.49 4.00
N TRP A 159 20.97 -36.30 3.39
CA TRP A 159 21.49 -36.06 2.05
C TRP A 159 22.96 -36.52 1.95
N THR A 160 23.31 -37.11 0.81
CA THR A 160 24.69 -37.49 0.48
C THR A 160 25.25 -36.50 -0.52
N VAL A 161 26.57 -36.25 -0.45
CA VAL A 161 27.27 -35.41 -1.44
C VAL A 161 27.17 -36.10 -2.81
N PRO A 162 26.60 -35.45 -3.85
CA PRO A 162 26.56 -36.01 -5.19
C PRO A 162 27.97 -36.27 -5.74
N ALA A 163 28.16 -37.39 -6.44
CA ALA A 163 29.45 -37.76 -7.03
C ALA A 163 29.72 -37.05 -8.37
N ALA A 164 28.66 -36.65 -9.08
CA ALA A 164 28.74 -35.91 -10.32
C ALA A 164 28.94 -34.41 -10.07
N ALA A 165 29.61 -33.73 -11.01
CA ALA A 165 29.61 -32.27 -11.03
C ALA A 165 28.20 -31.74 -11.29
N PHE A 166 27.88 -30.55 -10.76
CA PHE A 166 26.55 -29.97 -10.91
C PHE A 166 26.17 -29.77 -12.40
N ASP A 167 25.03 -30.34 -12.77
CA ASP A 167 24.38 -30.14 -14.06
C ASP A 167 22.85 -30.03 -13.83
N PRO A 168 22.21 -28.88 -14.14
CA PRO A 168 20.78 -28.69 -13.90
C PRO A 168 19.88 -29.69 -14.65
N THR A 169 20.39 -30.33 -15.71
CA THR A 169 19.68 -31.35 -16.48
C THR A 169 19.85 -32.77 -15.94
N ASP A 170 20.85 -33.00 -15.08
CA ASP A 170 21.11 -34.28 -14.43
C ASP A 170 20.56 -34.28 -13.00
N ALA A 171 19.46 -35.01 -12.78
CA ALA A 171 18.82 -35.17 -11.48
C ALA A 171 19.70 -35.84 -10.41
N THR A 172 20.80 -36.50 -10.81
CA THR A 172 21.76 -37.12 -9.87
C THR A 172 22.83 -36.15 -9.37
N SER A 173 22.90 -34.94 -9.95
CA SER A 173 23.92 -33.94 -9.62
C SER A 173 23.53 -32.99 -8.47
N TYR A 174 22.31 -33.08 -7.95
CA TYR A 174 21.80 -32.27 -6.84
C TYR A 174 20.88 -33.08 -5.92
N ASN A 175 20.68 -32.62 -4.68
CA ASN A 175 19.86 -33.31 -3.69
C ASN A 175 18.39 -32.89 -3.74
N MET A 176 18.12 -31.63 -4.05
CA MET A 176 16.78 -31.08 -4.18
C MET A 176 16.78 -29.93 -5.18
N SER A 177 15.67 -29.73 -5.87
CA SER A 177 15.42 -28.51 -6.63
C SER A 177 14.08 -27.89 -6.26
N LYS A 178 13.98 -26.57 -6.34
CA LYS A 178 12.74 -25.82 -6.15
C LYS A 178 12.56 -24.79 -7.25
N VAL A 179 11.39 -24.79 -7.87
CA VAL A 179 11.00 -23.80 -8.87
C VAL A 179 10.11 -22.74 -8.23
N SER A 180 10.46 -21.49 -8.45
CA SER A 180 9.70 -20.29 -8.08
C SER A 180 9.39 -19.48 -9.33
N VAL A 181 8.29 -18.71 -9.32
CA VAL A 181 7.88 -17.87 -10.44
C VAL A 181 8.16 -16.41 -10.11
N ALA A 182 8.88 -15.73 -10.99
CA ALA A 182 9.10 -14.30 -10.98
C ALA A 182 8.33 -13.64 -12.13
N TYR A 183 8.06 -12.35 -12.02
CA TYR A 183 7.44 -11.53 -13.08
C TYR A 183 8.39 -10.42 -13.51
N ASP A 184 8.46 -10.17 -14.82
CA ASP A 184 9.17 -9.02 -15.38
C ASP A 184 8.33 -7.73 -15.31
N SER A 185 8.88 -6.62 -15.80
CA SER A 185 8.19 -5.31 -15.85
C SER A 185 7.02 -5.25 -16.84
N LEU A 186 6.89 -6.23 -17.73
CA LEU A 186 5.79 -6.36 -18.69
C LEU A 186 4.69 -7.33 -18.20
N GLY A 187 4.93 -8.04 -17.09
CA GLY A 187 4.03 -9.04 -16.52
C GLY A 187 4.23 -10.45 -17.07
N THR A 188 5.29 -10.69 -17.86
CA THR A 188 5.69 -12.03 -18.31
C THR A 188 6.17 -12.85 -17.13
N LYS A 189 5.78 -14.12 -17.10
CA LYS A 189 6.24 -15.08 -16.09
C LYS A 189 7.61 -15.63 -16.49
N HIS A 190 8.50 -15.65 -15.51
CA HIS A 190 9.82 -16.28 -15.59
C HIS A 190 9.96 -17.30 -14.46
N THR A 191 10.75 -18.33 -14.71
CA THR A 191 11.00 -19.40 -13.73
C THR A 191 12.40 -19.28 -13.16
N VAL A 192 12.49 -19.31 -11.84
CA VAL A 192 13.77 -19.35 -11.12
C VAL A 192 13.84 -20.67 -10.39
N THR A 193 14.78 -21.51 -10.80
CA THR A 193 15.00 -22.81 -10.16
C THR A 193 16.23 -22.72 -9.27
N GLN A 194 16.06 -23.14 -8.03
CA GLN A 194 17.11 -23.29 -7.02
C GLN A 194 17.47 -24.76 -6.90
N TYR A 195 18.75 -25.10 -6.99
CA TYR A 195 19.26 -26.46 -6.84
C TYR A 195 20.13 -26.52 -5.59
N PHE A 196 19.74 -27.36 -4.64
CA PHE A 196 20.40 -27.56 -3.34
C PHE A 196 21.29 -28.79 -3.41
N ILE A 197 22.56 -28.62 -3.06
CA ILE A 197 23.61 -29.64 -3.20
C ILE A 197 24.37 -29.70 -1.89
N LYS A 198 24.38 -30.86 -1.23
CA LYS A 198 25.19 -31.03 -0.03
C LYS A 198 26.66 -31.07 -0.42
N THR A 199 27.47 -30.23 0.23
CA THR A 199 28.92 -30.16 -0.02
C THR A 199 29.74 -30.73 1.14
N ALA A 200 29.24 -30.61 2.38
CA ALA A 200 29.85 -31.20 3.57
C ALA A 200 28.75 -31.59 4.59
N PRO A 201 29.08 -32.29 5.70
CA PRO A 201 28.08 -32.74 6.69
C PRO A 201 27.11 -31.65 7.16
N SER A 202 27.59 -30.41 7.32
CA SER A 202 26.82 -29.24 7.75
C SER A 202 26.80 -28.10 6.72
N SER A 203 27.03 -28.40 5.45
CA SER A 203 27.13 -27.38 4.39
C SER A 203 26.36 -27.79 3.13
N VAL A 204 25.59 -26.85 2.59
CA VAL A 204 24.82 -26.98 1.35
C VAL A 204 25.11 -25.81 0.43
N SER A 205 25.46 -26.07 -0.83
CA SER A 205 25.49 -25.03 -1.86
C SER A 205 24.17 -24.95 -2.61
N VAL A 206 23.79 -23.74 -3.00
CA VAL A 206 22.58 -23.45 -3.78
C VAL A 206 23.00 -22.84 -5.10
N ASN A 207 22.62 -23.48 -6.21
CA ASN A 207 22.78 -22.96 -7.56
C ASN A 207 21.44 -22.47 -8.10
N TYR A 208 21.48 -21.49 -9.01
CA TYR A 208 20.28 -20.90 -9.58
C TYR A 208 20.30 -21.02 -11.11
N SER A 209 19.13 -21.31 -11.69
CA SER A 209 18.86 -21.12 -13.11
C SER A 209 17.68 -20.20 -13.31
N TYR A 210 17.73 -19.38 -14.35
CA TYR A 210 16.66 -18.48 -14.78
C TYR A 210 16.17 -18.95 -16.15
N ASP A 211 14.90 -19.33 -16.26
CA ASP A 211 14.30 -19.90 -17.50
C ASP A 211 15.09 -21.07 -18.11
N GLY A 212 15.74 -21.86 -17.25
CA GLY A 212 16.58 -22.99 -17.64
C GLY A 212 18.05 -22.63 -17.88
N ASP A 213 18.38 -21.35 -18.01
CA ASP A 213 19.77 -20.90 -18.18
C ASP A 213 20.48 -20.75 -16.83
N PRO A 214 21.70 -21.30 -16.66
CA PRO A 214 22.45 -21.20 -15.40
C PRO A 214 22.90 -19.75 -15.13
N VAL A 215 22.84 -19.32 -13.87
CA VAL A 215 23.28 -17.97 -13.45
C VAL A 215 24.75 -18.04 -12.98
N PRO A 216 25.74 -17.44 -13.69
CA PRO A 216 27.17 -17.66 -13.44
C PRO A 216 27.72 -17.19 -12.09
N ALA A 217 27.03 -16.27 -11.41
CA ALA A 217 27.40 -15.73 -10.09
C ALA A 217 26.48 -16.23 -8.95
N GLY A 218 25.70 -17.29 -9.19
CA GLY A 218 24.58 -17.67 -8.33
C GLY A 218 24.91 -18.66 -7.21
N THR A 219 26.13 -19.17 -7.07
CA THR A 219 26.40 -20.21 -6.07
C THR A 219 26.50 -19.62 -4.66
N VAL A 220 25.53 -19.95 -3.80
CA VAL A 220 25.49 -19.52 -2.40
C VAL A 220 25.76 -20.72 -1.49
N ALA A 221 26.70 -20.59 -0.56
CA ALA A 221 26.96 -21.63 0.45
C ALA A 221 26.19 -21.34 1.75
N LEU A 222 25.48 -22.34 2.25
CA LEU A 222 24.74 -22.33 3.51
C LEU A 222 25.42 -23.27 4.51
N GLY A 223 25.80 -22.75 5.68
CA GLY A 223 26.42 -23.51 6.76
C GLY A 223 25.50 -23.64 7.97
N PHE A 224 25.37 -24.84 8.54
CA PHE A 224 24.51 -25.15 9.67
C PHE A 224 25.32 -25.55 10.91
N ASP A 225 24.83 -25.23 12.12
CA ASP A 225 25.39 -25.73 13.38
C ASP A 225 24.84 -27.12 13.74
N ALA A 226 25.30 -27.66 14.87
CA ALA A 226 24.87 -28.96 15.37
C ALA A 226 23.38 -29.00 15.77
N ASP A 227 22.76 -27.84 16.03
CA ASP A 227 21.34 -27.71 16.34
C ASP A 227 20.50 -27.47 15.07
N GLY A 228 21.12 -27.45 13.89
CA GLY A 228 20.47 -27.21 12.60
C GLY A 228 20.14 -25.74 12.31
N ARG A 229 20.68 -24.79 13.08
CA ARG A 229 20.54 -23.35 12.79
C ARG A 229 21.58 -22.92 11.76
N LEU A 230 21.27 -21.90 10.97
CA LEU A 230 22.23 -21.30 10.06
C LEU A 230 23.33 -20.60 10.89
N ALA A 231 24.58 -21.06 10.76
CA ALA A 231 25.63 -20.83 11.76
C ALA A 231 26.80 -19.96 11.30
N GLY A 232 26.83 -19.58 10.02
CA GLY A 232 27.98 -18.90 9.44
C GLY A 232 27.58 -17.79 8.49
N TYR A 233 28.32 -16.69 8.57
CA TYR A 233 28.28 -15.62 7.59
C TYR A 233 29.51 -15.74 6.70
N ALA A 234 29.29 -16.13 5.44
CA ALA A 234 30.31 -16.11 4.41
C ALA A 234 29.95 -15.02 3.40
N VAL A 235 30.86 -14.07 3.19
CA VAL A 235 30.63 -12.96 2.25
C VAL A 235 31.84 -12.77 1.36
N GLU A 236 31.56 -12.56 0.07
CA GLU A 236 32.57 -12.24 -0.93
C GLU A 236 32.41 -10.80 -1.40
N HIS A 237 33.46 -10.01 -1.24
CA HIS A 237 33.55 -8.64 -1.72
C HIS A 237 34.29 -8.61 -3.05
N ALA A 238 33.57 -8.47 -4.16
CA ALA A 238 34.14 -8.30 -5.50
C ALA A 238 34.35 -6.81 -5.83
N SER A 239 35.51 -6.27 -5.49
CA SER A 239 35.80 -4.83 -5.66
C SER A 239 36.44 -4.52 -7.01
N ARG A 240 35.81 -3.62 -7.76
CA ARG A 240 36.33 -3.09 -9.03
C ARG A 240 37.42 -2.04 -8.75
N CYS A 241 38.67 -2.45 -8.79
CA CYS A 241 39.81 -1.62 -8.35
C CYS A 241 40.42 -0.73 -9.45
N GLY A 242 39.98 -0.86 -10.70
CA GLY A 242 40.47 -0.05 -11.81
C GLY A 242 41.83 -0.48 -12.34
N TYR A 243 42.46 0.42 -13.12
CA TYR A 243 43.72 0.14 -13.81
C TYR A 243 44.97 0.37 -12.93
N SER A 244 44.85 1.15 -11.85
CA SER A 244 45.91 1.41 -10.88
C SER A 244 45.50 0.96 -9.47
N ALA A 245 46.48 0.54 -8.65
CA ALA A 245 46.22 0.00 -7.32
C ALA A 245 45.54 1.03 -6.39
N ASP A 246 45.98 2.29 -6.42
CA ASP A 246 45.44 3.41 -5.62
C ASP A 246 45.20 3.01 -4.13
N LEU A 247 44.24 3.62 -3.43
CA LEU A 247 43.83 3.23 -2.07
C LEU A 247 42.99 1.95 -2.00
N SER A 248 42.97 1.12 -3.06
CA SER A 248 42.09 -0.06 -3.13
C SER A 248 42.35 -1.07 -2.02
N MET A 249 43.60 -1.25 -1.58
CA MET A 249 43.89 -2.18 -0.47
C MET A 249 43.24 -1.69 0.82
N ALA A 250 43.52 -0.45 1.23
CA ALA A 250 42.99 0.12 2.47
C ALA A 250 41.45 0.19 2.48
N ILE A 251 40.82 0.52 1.35
CA ILE A 251 39.36 0.60 1.25
C ILE A 251 38.73 -0.80 1.36
N ASN A 252 39.28 -1.80 0.67
CA ASN A 252 38.71 -3.14 0.69
C ASN A 252 38.96 -3.85 2.02
N ASP A 253 40.13 -3.66 2.65
CA ASP A 253 40.42 -4.21 3.97
C ASP A 253 39.50 -3.58 5.01
N ARG A 254 39.27 -2.26 4.92
CA ARG A 254 38.29 -1.59 5.77
C ARG A 254 36.88 -2.15 5.55
N ALA A 255 36.48 -2.44 4.32
CA ALA A 255 35.18 -3.08 4.06
C ALA A 255 35.08 -4.46 4.73
N MET A 256 36.15 -5.27 4.68
CA MET A 256 36.17 -6.57 5.36
C MET A 256 36.01 -6.43 6.88
N PHE A 257 36.70 -5.48 7.51
CA PHE A 257 36.61 -5.27 8.95
C PHE A 257 35.29 -4.64 9.43
N HIS A 258 34.40 -4.28 8.51
CA HIS A 258 33.06 -3.78 8.84
C HIS A 258 31.95 -4.72 8.33
N SER A 259 32.32 -5.91 7.81
CA SER A 259 31.37 -6.90 7.27
C SER A 259 30.49 -7.55 8.33
N ASP A 260 30.87 -7.47 9.60
CA ASP A 260 30.13 -7.96 10.76
C ASP A 260 29.22 -6.90 11.41
N ASN A 261 29.46 -5.62 11.07
CA ASN A 261 28.82 -4.45 11.68
C ASN A 261 28.79 -4.55 13.22
N ALA A 262 27.60 -4.69 13.82
CA ALA A 262 27.40 -4.77 15.27
C ALA A 262 27.01 -6.19 15.72
N TYR A 263 27.05 -7.19 14.83
CA TYR A 263 26.55 -8.53 15.10
C TYR A 263 27.65 -9.47 15.56
N ALA A 264 27.37 -10.24 16.61
CA ALA A 264 28.29 -11.25 17.14
C ALA A 264 28.28 -12.50 16.25
N LEU A 265 29.11 -12.48 15.20
CA LEU A 265 29.29 -13.62 14.31
C LEU A 265 30.25 -14.63 14.95
N GLN A 266 29.75 -15.81 15.31
CA GLN A 266 30.56 -16.86 15.94
C GLN A 266 31.62 -17.45 14.98
N THR A 267 31.31 -17.49 13.69
CA THR A 267 32.23 -17.88 12.61
C THR A 267 31.95 -17.02 11.39
N ALA A 268 32.98 -16.35 10.86
CA ALA A 268 32.87 -15.51 9.67
C ALA A 268 33.99 -15.86 8.67
N HIS A 269 33.61 -15.99 7.40
CA HIS A 269 34.56 -16.11 6.29
C HIS A 269 34.34 -14.94 5.33
N ILE A 270 35.28 -13.99 5.34
CA ILE A 270 35.20 -12.77 4.55
C ILE A 270 36.30 -12.83 3.50
N LEU A 271 35.91 -12.90 2.22
CA LEU A 271 36.83 -12.94 1.09
C LEU A 271 36.73 -11.63 0.31
N SER A 272 37.87 -10.97 0.06
CA SER A 272 37.89 -9.76 -0.78
C SER A 272 38.72 -9.96 -2.05
N HIS A 273 38.03 -9.93 -3.20
CA HIS A 273 38.65 -9.92 -4.50
C HIS A 273 38.90 -8.49 -4.98
N ARG A 274 40.13 -8.23 -5.40
CA ARG A 274 40.59 -6.93 -5.87
C ARG A 274 40.82 -7.00 -7.38
N PHE A 275 39.78 -6.72 -8.16
CA PHE A 275 39.82 -6.90 -9.62
C PHE A 275 40.46 -5.69 -10.32
N LYS A 276 41.52 -5.95 -11.09
CA LYS A 276 42.07 -4.98 -12.04
C LYS A 276 41.14 -4.87 -13.25
N THR A 277 40.80 -3.65 -13.65
CA THR A 277 39.99 -3.39 -14.85
C THR A 277 40.67 -2.38 -15.78
N HIS A 278 40.19 -2.29 -17.01
CA HIS A 278 40.65 -1.30 -18.01
C HIS A 278 39.97 0.08 -17.85
N THR A 279 39.42 0.36 -16.66
CA THR A 279 38.70 1.59 -16.34
C THR A 279 39.38 2.34 -15.21
N VAL A 280 39.13 3.64 -15.09
CA VAL A 280 39.61 4.47 -13.98
C VAL A 280 39.19 3.90 -12.62
N SER A 281 40.05 4.02 -11.61
CA SER A 281 39.91 3.34 -10.30
C SER A 281 38.82 3.92 -9.38
N ASN A 282 38.28 5.12 -9.71
CA ASN A 282 37.10 5.72 -9.05
C ASN A 282 37.08 5.61 -7.52
N THR A 283 38.24 5.82 -6.89
CA THR A 283 38.49 5.53 -5.48
C THR A 283 37.55 6.27 -4.52
N ALA A 284 37.21 7.53 -4.83
CA ALA A 284 36.27 8.32 -4.03
C ALA A 284 34.83 7.75 -4.01
N PHE A 285 34.42 7.02 -5.04
CA PHE A 285 33.05 6.51 -5.20
C PHE A 285 32.83 5.14 -4.56
N ARG A 286 33.90 4.51 -4.04
CA ARG A 286 33.82 3.26 -3.26
C ARG A 286 33.59 3.51 -1.77
N GLY A 287 33.15 4.72 -1.40
CA GLY A 287 32.69 5.14 -0.07
C GLY A 287 33.57 4.78 1.11
N PHE A 288 34.89 4.69 0.90
CA PHE A 288 35.90 4.38 1.91
C PHE A 288 35.72 3.03 2.63
N GLY A 289 34.93 2.10 2.09
CA GLY A 289 34.87 0.69 2.50
C GLY A 289 33.89 0.38 3.63
N GLY A 290 33.79 1.23 4.66
CA GLY A 290 32.96 0.96 5.85
C GLY A 290 31.49 0.70 5.53
N PRO A 291 30.77 1.65 4.88
CA PRO A 291 29.38 1.45 4.48
C PRO A 291 29.20 0.23 3.56
N GLN A 292 30.15 -0.04 2.67
CA GLN A 292 30.08 -1.19 1.77
C GLN A 292 30.17 -2.53 2.51
N GLY A 293 30.99 -2.60 3.55
CA GLY A 293 31.10 -3.79 4.41
C GLY A 293 29.81 -4.07 5.16
N MET A 294 29.23 -3.04 5.80
CA MET A 294 28.05 -3.21 6.66
C MET A 294 26.78 -3.58 5.88
N VAL A 295 26.63 -3.13 4.63
CA VAL A 295 25.41 -3.36 3.84
C VAL A 295 25.10 -4.85 3.66
N GLY A 296 26.11 -5.70 3.55
CA GLY A 296 25.92 -7.14 3.39
C GLY A 296 25.22 -7.78 4.60
N ILE A 297 25.68 -7.47 5.81
CA ILE A 297 25.13 -8.06 7.04
C ILE A 297 23.85 -7.35 7.48
N GLU A 298 23.73 -6.03 7.29
CA GLU A 298 22.49 -5.29 7.55
C GLU A 298 21.35 -5.82 6.68
N ARG A 299 21.64 -6.10 5.40
CA ARG A 299 20.63 -6.67 4.50
C ARG A 299 20.26 -8.11 4.90
N ALA A 300 21.21 -8.88 5.41
CA ALA A 300 20.95 -10.22 5.93
C ALA A 300 20.10 -10.17 7.22
N MET A 301 20.38 -9.24 8.13
CA MET A 301 19.65 -9.08 9.38
C MET A 301 18.25 -8.49 9.19
N ASP A 302 18.09 -7.52 8.28
CA ASP A 302 16.76 -7.03 7.85
C ASP A 302 15.91 -8.17 7.29
N ALA A 303 16.51 -9.06 6.49
CA ALA A 303 15.81 -10.22 5.95
C ALA A 303 15.40 -11.20 7.06
N ILE A 304 16.26 -11.44 8.05
CA ILE A 304 15.94 -12.31 9.20
C ILE A 304 14.87 -11.68 10.10
N ALA A 305 14.95 -10.38 10.38
CA ALA A 305 14.07 -9.68 11.33
C ALA A 305 12.66 -9.45 10.79
N LEU A 306 12.47 -9.38 9.46
CA LEU A 306 11.15 -9.29 8.83
C LEU A 306 10.42 -10.64 8.77
N ASP A 307 11.14 -11.75 9.03
CA ASP A 307 10.65 -13.12 8.97
C ASP A 307 10.44 -13.76 10.37
N LEU A 308 10.60 -13.00 11.46
CA LEU A 308 10.22 -13.33 12.85
C LEU A 308 8.99 -12.52 13.30
#